data_AF-A0ABD4XWA8-F1
#
_entry.id   AF-A0ABD4XWA8-F1
#
_cell.length_a   1.000
_cell.length_b   1.000
_cell.length_c   1.000
_cell.angle_alpha   90.00
_cell.angle_beta   90.00
_cell.angle_gamma   90.00
#
_symmetry.space_group_name_H-M   'P 1'
#
loop_
_entity.id
_entity.type
_entity.pdbx_description
1 polymer ?
#
loop_
_entity_poly.entity_id
_entity_poly.type
_entity_poly.pdbx_seq_one_letter_code
_entity_poly.pdbx_strand_id
1 'polypeptide(L)'
;MKNPASIWSFPFEKGNALPKDRDMHPVDFEIPHGHQSLFPVVEESRHWYLSVRLQDAATYFLSPRAGSPVELDTAAAEKQLLAGLLNNLPPRVNSITLFGRIMALPEYLHAPAIDYLEHRRVDSIHESQSELISALRSLNQSMGAPVQRGMSVSKMAREVAQAAPGERHRLLKAYRKEHPEHWIEDARKAAEGMIERAQKKLRENPPDSDFDFRF
;
A
#
# COMPACT_ATOMS: atom_id res chain seq x y z
N MET A 1 -22.44 7.65 -18.08
CA MET A 1 -22.69 7.47 -16.64
C MET A 1 -21.42 7.85 -15.89
N LYS A 2 -21.48 8.81 -14.95
CA LYS A 2 -20.33 9.14 -14.09
C LYS A 2 -19.97 7.91 -13.24
N ASN A 3 -18.69 7.60 -13.16
CA ASN A 3 -18.19 6.45 -12.40
C ASN A 3 -18.50 6.71 -10.90
N PRO A 4 -19.21 5.84 -10.17
CA PRO A 4 -19.56 6.08 -8.76
C PRO A 4 -18.34 6.24 -7.82
N ALA A 5 -17.12 6.01 -8.32
CA ALA A 5 -15.87 6.36 -7.64
C ALA A 5 -15.57 7.87 -7.56
N SER A 6 -16.36 8.75 -8.21
CA SER A 6 -16.06 10.18 -8.42
C SER A 6 -16.95 11.15 -7.59
N ILE A 7 -17.37 10.81 -6.37
CA ILE A 7 -18.40 11.58 -5.64
C ILE A 7 -17.96 12.08 -4.26
N TRP A 8 -16.69 11.90 -3.88
CA TRP A 8 -16.22 12.44 -2.60
C TRP A 8 -15.31 13.64 -2.81
N SER A 9 -15.53 14.68 -2.02
CA SER A 9 -14.64 15.83 -1.85
C SER A 9 -14.65 16.23 -0.39
N PHE A 10 -13.56 16.79 0.11
CA PHE A 10 -13.52 17.31 1.48
C PHE A 10 -12.62 18.54 1.60
N PRO A 11 -12.89 19.45 2.55
CA PRO A 11 -12.01 20.57 2.83
C PRO A 11 -10.62 20.10 3.22
N PHE A 12 -9.60 20.66 2.57
CA PHE A 12 -8.20 20.36 2.81
C PHE A 12 -7.40 21.66 2.76
N GLU A 13 -6.24 21.72 3.40
CA GLU A 13 -5.41 22.92 3.45
C GLU A 13 -5.30 23.61 2.07
N LYS A 14 -5.73 24.89 2.01
CA LYS A 14 -5.84 25.68 0.78
C LYS A 14 -6.72 25.04 -0.30
N GLY A 15 -7.94 24.61 0.05
CA GLY A 15 -8.98 24.25 -0.92
C GLY A 15 -9.83 23.04 -0.55
N ASN A 16 -10.27 22.30 -1.58
CA ASN A 16 -10.95 21.03 -1.43
C ASN A 16 -10.15 19.92 -2.11
N ALA A 17 -9.90 18.84 -1.39
CA ALA A 17 -9.38 17.61 -1.98
C ALA A 17 -10.49 16.93 -2.77
N LEU A 18 -10.13 16.46 -3.96
CA LEU A 18 -11.02 15.85 -4.94
C LEU A 18 -10.59 14.39 -5.20
N PRO A 19 -11.49 13.54 -5.75
CA PRO A 19 -11.08 12.20 -6.14
C PRO A 19 -10.06 12.32 -7.30
N LYS A 20 -9.32 11.24 -7.56
CA LYS A 20 -8.47 11.15 -8.75
C LYS A 20 -9.35 11.15 -10.01
N ASP A 21 -9.79 12.33 -10.45
CA ASP A 21 -10.57 12.52 -11.66
C ASP A 21 -9.65 12.60 -12.89
N ARG A 22 -10.21 12.25 -14.05
CA ARG A 22 -9.48 12.16 -15.33
C ARG A 22 -8.97 13.50 -15.85
N ASP A 23 -9.45 14.63 -15.33
CA ASP A 23 -9.18 15.97 -15.87
C ASP A 23 -8.00 16.69 -15.17
N MET A 24 -7.44 16.09 -14.12
CA MET A 24 -6.25 16.60 -13.41
C MET A 24 -5.25 15.47 -13.24
N HIS A 25 -4.23 15.42 -14.09
CA HIS A 25 -3.24 14.37 -14.05
C HIS A 25 -1.99 14.85 -13.28
N PRO A 26 -1.37 14.03 -12.41
CA PRO A 26 -0.17 14.43 -11.66
C PRO A 26 0.97 14.99 -12.52
N VAL A 27 1.06 14.55 -13.78
CA VAL A 27 2.07 14.98 -14.76
C VAL A 27 1.95 16.44 -15.17
N ASP A 28 0.77 17.05 -14.94
CA ASP A 28 0.52 18.46 -15.24
C ASP A 28 1.02 19.39 -14.12
N PHE A 29 1.64 18.83 -13.08
CA PHE A 29 2.07 19.53 -11.87
C PHE A 29 3.56 19.32 -11.61
N GLU A 30 4.19 20.32 -10.98
CA GLU A 30 5.59 20.25 -10.56
C GLU A 30 5.74 19.40 -9.29
N ILE A 31 5.48 18.09 -9.41
CA ILE A 31 5.66 17.13 -8.31
C ILE A 31 7.15 16.74 -8.25
N PRO A 32 7.85 16.97 -7.12
CA PRO A 32 9.26 16.67 -7.03
C PRO A 32 9.56 15.18 -7.19
N HIS A 33 10.76 14.88 -7.67
CA HIS A 33 11.24 13.50 -7.78
C HIS A 33 11.24 12.81 -6.40
N GLY A 34 10.79 11.56 -6.37
CA GLY A 34 10.68 10.78 -5.14
C GLY A 34 9.40 11.01 -4.32
N HIS A 35 8.49 11.88 -4.79
CA HIS A 35 7.18 12.07 -4.18
C HIS A 35 6.14 11.14 -4.81
N GLN A 36 5.21 10.64 -4.00
CA GLN A 36 4.03 9.92 -4.43
C GLN A 36 2.86 10.90 -4.57
N SER A 37 2.22 10.91 -5.74
CA SER A 37 1.03 11.73 -6.00
C SER A 37 -0.22 11.12 -5.33
N LEU A 38 -0.88 11.92 -4.49
CA LEU A 38 -2.11 11.55 -3.79
C LEU A 38 -3.33 12.09 -4.55
N PHE A 39 -3.82 13.29 -4.21
CA PHE A 39 -5.11 13.78 -4.71
C PHE A 39 -4.98 15.19 -5.29
N PRO A 40 -5.78 15.54 -6.31
CA PRO A 40 -5.92 16.93 -6.70
C PRO A 40 -6.58 17.75 -5.57
N VAL A 41 -6.14 18.99 -5.42
CA VAL A 41 -6.70 19.97 -4.48
C VAL A 41 -7.03 21.24 -5.25
N VAL A 42 -8.26 21.76 -5.10
CA VAL A 42 -8.74 22.94 -5.83
C VAL A 42 -9.15 24.03 -4.87
N GLU A 43 -8.62 25.23 -5.10
CA GLU A 43 -8.97 26.47 -4.39
C GLU A 43 -9.42 27.49 -5.42
N GLU A 44 -10.73 27.74 -5.50
CA GLU A 44 -11.32 28.64 -6.50
C GLU A 44 -10.90 28.26 -7.94
N SER A 45 -9.98 29.01 -8.55
CA SER A 45 -9.41 28.75 -9.88
C SER A 45 -7.99 28.16 -9.85
N ARG A 46 -7.41 27.96 -8.66
CA ARG A 46 -6.05 27.41 -8.48
C ARG A 46 -6.12 25.91 -8.32
N HIS A 47 -5.28 25.24 -9.11
CA HIS A 47 -5.16 23.80 -9.13
C HIS A 47 -3.84 23.39 -8.50
N TRP A 48 -3.94 22.50 -7.52
CA TRP A 48 -2.81 21.89 -6.83
C TRP A 48 -2.91 20.38 -6.90
N TYR A 49 -1.79 19.72 -6.65
CA TYR A 49 -1.73 18.28 -6.46
C TYR A 49 -1.06 17.98 -5.12
N LEU A 50 -1.80 17.30 -4.23
CA LEU A 50 -1.26 16.79 -2.98
C LEU A 50 -0.28 15.65 -3.29
N SER A 51 0.96 15.80 -2.83
CA SER A 51 1.98 14.76 -2.92
C SER A 51 2.58 14.48 -1.54
N VAL A 52 3.14 13.29 -1.38
CA VAL A 52 3.80 12.87 -0.14
C VAL A 52 5.20 12.35 -0.45
N ARG A 53 6.17 12.72 0.38
CA ARG A 53 7.50 12.11 0.40
C ARG A 53 7.59 11.15 1.58
N LEU A 54 8.10 9.94 1.35
CA LEU A 54 8.24 8.89 2.35
C LEU A 54 9.73 8.60 2.61
N GLN A 55 10.45 9.60 3.12
CA GLN A 55 11.84 9.44 3.57
C GLN A 55 11.84 9.57 5.09
N ASP A 56 11.95 8.44 5.79
CA ASP A 56 11.84 8.26 7.24
C ASP A 56 10.44 8.53 7.83
N ALA A 57 9.83 9.68 7.50
CA ALA A 57 8.47 10.04 7.87
C ALA A 57 7.70 10.59 6.65
N ALA A 58 6.37 10.56 6.72
CA ALA A 58 5.55 11.20 5.71
C ALA A 58 5.71 12.72 5.79
N THR A 59 5.95 13.37 4.65
CA THR A 59 5.92 14.83 4.52
C THR A 59 5.02 15.19 3.35
N TYR A 60 4.09 16.11 3.58
CA TYR A 60 3.05 16.46 2.62
C TYR A 60 3.35 17.79 1.91
N PHE A 61 2.99 17.86 0.63
CA PHE A 61 3.22 19.03 -0.20
C PHE A 61 2.02 19.31 -1.11
N LEU A 62 1.74 20.59 -1.34
CA LEU A 62 0.89 21.04 -2.45
C LEU A 62 1.77 21.47 -3.61
N SER A 63 1.74 20.71 -4.70
CA SER A 63 2.45 21.02 -5.94
C SER A 63 1.55 21.81 -6.90
N PRO A 64 1.94 23.01 -7.34
CA PRO A 64 1.21 23.76 -8.36
C PRO A 64 1.49 23.21 -9.78
N ARG A 65 0.78 23.73 -10.77
CA ARG A 65 1.09 23.51 -12.20
C ARG A 65 2.41 24.15 -12.65
N ALA A 66 2.78 25.26 -12.00
CA ALA A 66 4.01 25.97 -12.27
C ALA A 66 4.53 26.59 -10.97
N GLY A 67 5.84 26.47 -10.73
CA GLY A 67 6.53 26.99 -9.55
C GLY A 67 6.71 25.98 -8.40
N SER A 68 7.32 26.44 -7.32
CA SER A 68 7.78 25.56 -6.25
C SER A 68 6.63 24.96 -5.42
N PRO A 69 6.69 23.66 -5.10
CA PRO A 69 5.79 23.02 -4.14
C PRO A 69 5.85 23.66 -2.76
N VAL A 70 4.72 23.66 -2.08
CA VAL A 70 4.60 24.17 -0.72
C VAL A 70 4.50 23.00 0.24
N GLU A 71 5.47 22.89 1.15
CA GLU A 71 5.43 21.95 2.26
C GLU A 71 4.31 22.32 3.23
N LEU A 72 3.57 21.31 3.70
CA LEU A 72 2.46 21.46 4.65
C LEU A 72 2.90 21.04 6.04
N ASP A 73 2.15 21.48 7.06
CA ASP A 73 2.28 20.90 8.39
C ASP A 73 1.82 19.43 8.34
N THR A 74 2.77 18.51 8.54
CA THR A 74 2.52 17.07 8.36
C THR A 74 1.38 16.56 9.24
N ALA A 75 1.34 16.97 10.51
CA ALA A 75 0.35 16.46 11.46
C ALA A 75 -1.06 16.97 11.12
N ALA A 76 -1.18 18.26 10.78
CA ALA A 76 -2.44 18.86 10.36
C ALA A 76 -2.93 18.28 9.03
N ALA A 77 -2.04 18.19 8.03
CA ALA A 77 -2.36 17.65 6.72
C ALA A 77 -2.81 16.18 6.81
N GLU A 78 -2.09 15.33 7.54
CA GLU A 78 -2.50 13.93 7.72
C GLU A 78 -3.84 13.81 8.43
N LYS A 79 -4.06 14.60 9.49
CA LYS A 79 -5.34 14.60 10.21
C LYS A 79 -6.50 15.03 9.31
N GLN A 80 -6.33 16.05 8.47
CA GLN A 80 -7.36 16.49 7.53
C GLN A 80 -7.60 15.45 6.43
N LEU A 81 -6.53 14.82 5.93
CA LEU A 81 -6.60 13.76 4.93
C LEU A 81 -7.41 12.57 5.45
N LEU A 82 -7.05 12.07 6.63
CA LEU A 82 -7.76 10.96 7.29
C LEU A 82 -9.21 11.35 7.63
N ALA A 83 -9.42 12.57 8.13
CA ALA A 83 -10.75 13.08 8.41
C ALA A 83 -11.65 13.06 7.17
N GLY A 84 -11.12 13.48 6.02
CA GLY A 84 -11.82 13.51 4.75
C GLY A 84 -12.11 12.11 4.19
N LEU A 85 -11.07 11.27 4.10
CA LEU A 85 -11.17 9.91 3.55
C LEU A 85 -12.07 8.99 4.38
N LEU A 86 -12.16 9.23 5.69
CA LEU A 86 -12.94 8.44 6.64
C LEU A 86 -14.25 9.12 7.09
N ASN A 87 -14.60 10.31 6.58
CA ASN A 87 -15.82 11.02 7.01
C ASN A 87 -17.11 10.44 6.44
N ASN A 88 -17.04 9.92 5.21
CA ASN A 88 -18.21 9.43 4.47
C ASN A 88 -18.36 7.91 4.62
N LEU A 89 -18.35 7.45 5.87
CA LEU A 89 -18.72 6.07 6.16
C LEU A 89 -20.24 5.94 5.98
N PRO A 90 -20.71 4.94 5.21
CA PRO A 90 -22.14 4.71 5.09
C PRO A 90 -22.76 4.49 6.48
N PRO A 91 -24.05 4.78 6.66
CA PRO A 91 -24.72 4.40 7.89
C PRO A 91 -24.61 2.87 8.04
N ARG A 92 -24.10 2.41 9.19
CA ARG A 92 -23.93 0.99 9.54
C ARG A 92 -22.80 0.26 8.79
N VAL A 93 -21.56 0.57 9.17
CA VAL A 93 -20.35 -0.14 8.69
C VAL A 93 -19.86 -1.12 9.74
N ASN A 94 -19.43 -2.32 9.32
CA ASN A 94 -18.73 -3.27 10.17
C ASN A 94 -17.20 -3.17 10.04
N SER A 95 -16.48 -3.71 11.01
CA SER A 95 -15.01 -3.77 11.04
C SER A 95 -14.36 -4.24 9.73
N ILE A 96 -14.89 -5.27 9.07
CA ILE A 96 -14.35 -5.82 7.81
C ILE A 96 -14.45 -4.82 6.66
N THR A 97 -15.61 -4.18 6.51
CA THR A 97 -15.85 -3.21 5.43
C THR A 97 -14.98 -1.98 5.64
N LEU A 98 -14.83 -1.52 6.89
CA LEU A 98 -13.96 -0.41 7.22
C LEU A 98 -12.49 -0.77 6.99
N PHE A 99 -12.08 -1.98 7.39
CA PHE A 99 -10.73 -2.48 7.11
C PHE A 99 -10.42 -2.49 5.61
N GLY A 100 -11.35 -2.98 4.77
CA GLY A 100 -11.20 -2.95 3.31
C GLY A 100 -11.01 -1.53 2.75
N ARG A 101 -11.66 -0.52 3.33
CA ARG A 101 -11.45 0.89 2.96
C ARG A 101 -10.07 1.40 3.38
N ILE A 102 -9.62 1.06 4.59
CA ILE A 102 -8.29 1.44 5.07
C ILE A 102 -7.21 0.80 4.17
N MET A 103 -7.38 -0.45 3.76
CA MET A 103 -6.45 -1.14 2.87
C MET A 103 -6.43 -0.56 1.45
N ALA A 104 -7.45 0.19 1.03
CA ALA A 104 -7.44 0.92 -0.24
C ALA A 104 -6.60 2.21 -0.19
N LEU A 105 -6.21 2.66 1.00
CA LEU A 105 -5.29 3.79 1.18
C LEU A 105 -3.85 3.34 0.94
N PRO A 106 -2.92 4.28 0.65
CA PRO A 106 -1.49 4.02 0.72
C PRO A 106 -1.08 3.35 2.04
N GLU A 107 -0.16 2.39 1.98
CA GLU A 107 0.30 1.58 3.11
C GLU A 107 0.67 2.40 4.35
N TYR A 108 1.36 3.52 4.16
CA TYR A 108 1.80 4.36 5.27
C TYR A 108 0.64 4.99 6.07
N LEU A 109 -0.57 5.05 5.50
CA LEU A 109 -1.79 5.53 6.18
C LEU A 109 -2.57 4.44 6.89
N HIS A 110 -2.21 3.16 6.75
CA HIS A 110 -2.99 2.06 7.33
C HIS A 110 -3.07 2.14 8.86
N ALA A 111 -1.93 2.27 9.53
CA ALA A 111 -1.90 2.43 10.98
C ALA A 111 -2.45 3.80 11.44
N PRO A 112 -2.03 4.95 10.85
CA PRO A 112 -2.61 6.26 11.18
C PRO A 112 -4.13 6.32 11.04
N ALA A 113 -4.71 5.65 10.04
CA ALA A 113 -6.17 5.60 9.87
C ALA A 113 -6.87 4.88 11.03
N ILE A 114 -6.29 3.80 11.55
CA ILE A 114 -6.84 3.06 12.69
C ILE A 114 -6.72 3.90 13.97
N ASP A 115 -5.56 4.54 14.19
CA ASP A 115 -5.34 5.38 15.37
C ASP A 115 -6.21 6.64 15.34
N TYR A 116 -6.45 7.21 14.15
CA TYR A 116 -7.40 8.32 13.96
C TYR A 116 -8.82 7.92 14.37
N LEU A 117 -9.26 6.71 14.03
CA LEU A 117 -10.57 6.20 14.43
C LEU A 117 -10.65 6.00 15.94
N GLU A 118 -9.59 5.56 16.62
CA GLU A 118 -9.59 5.37 18.08
C GLU A 118 -9.99 6.66 18.83
N HIS A 119 -9.54 7.81 18.32
CA HIS A 119 -9.79 9.13 18.91
C HIS A 119 -11.05 9.81 18.37
N ARG A 120 -11.79 9.17 17.47
CA ARG A 120 -12.99 9.72 16.84
C ARG A 120 -14.18 8.80 17.04
N ARG A 121 -15.19 9.29 17.76
CA ARG A 121 -16.47 8.58 17.89
C ARG A 121 -17.11 8.42 16.51
N VAL A 122 -17.34 7.18 16.09
CA VAL A 122 -18.02 6.87 14.82
C VAL A 122 -19.41 6.35 15.12
N ASP A 123 -20.41 7.23 15.08
CA ASP A 123 -21.79 6.88 15.42
C ASP A 123 -22.47 5.94 14.41
N SER A 124 -21.85 5.74 13.24
CA SER A 124 -22.36 4.89 12.16
C SER A 124 -21.95 3.42 12.26
N ILE A 125 -21.35 2.99 13.38
CA ILE A 125 -20.79 1.63 13.54
C ILE A 125 -21.68 0.77 14.44
N HIS A 126 -21.77 -0.51 14.09
CA HIS A 126 -22.58 -1.49 14.83
C HIS A 126 -21.88 -2.01 16.08
N GLU A 127 -20.57 -2.15 16.01
CA GLU A 127 -19.73 -2.56 17.14
C GLU A 127 -19.49 -1.40 18.12
N SER A 128 -19.14 -1.72 19.38
CA SER A 128 -18.59 -0.69 20.27
C SER A 128 -17.26 -0.18 19.70
N GLN A 129 -16.93 1.09 19.96
CA GLN A 129 -15.69 1.71 19.45
C GLN A 129 -14.44 0.88 19.82
N SER A 130 -14.37 0.37 21.06
CA SER A 130 -13.26 -0.45 21.52
C SER A 130 -13.15 -1.79 20.78
N GLU A 131 -14.28 -2.45 20.50
CA GLU A 131 -14.30 -3.71 19.76
C GLU A 131 -13.90 -3.50 18.30
N LEU A 132 -14.37 -2.42 17.68
CA LEU A 132 -13.97 -2.03 16.33
C LEU A 132 -12.46 -1.83 16.25
N ILE A 133 -11.87 -1.01 17.12
CA ILE A 133 -10.44 -0.70 17.07
C ILE A 133 -9.61 -1.96 17.30
N SER A 134 -10.02 -2.80 18.25
CA SER A 134 -9.38 -4.10 18.49
C SER A 134 -9.43 -4.98 17.24
N ALA A 135 -10.59 -5.09 16.59
CA ALA A 135 -10.76 -5.85 15.36
C ALA A 135 -9.92 -5.30 14.21
N LEU A 136 -9.90 -3.98 14.01
CA LEU A 136 -9.09 -3.33 12.97
C LEU A 136 -7.59 -3.54 13.19
N ARG A 137 -7.10 -3.42 14.43
CA ARG A 137 -5.70 -3.71 14.78
C ARG A 137 -5.36 -5.17 14.51
N SER A 138 -6.23 -6.10 14.91
CA SER A 138 -6.05 -7.54 14.66
C SER A 138 -6.05 -7.87 13.16
N LEU A 139 -6.97 -7.29 12.38
CA LEU A 139 -7.02 -7.44 10.93
C LEU A 139 -5.79 -6.85 10.24
N ASN A 140 -5.30 -5.69 10.70
CA ASN A 140 -4.09 -5.08 10.15
C ASN A 140 -2.83 -5.92 10.45
N GLN A 141 -2.75 -6.51 11.64
CA GLN A 141 -1.65 -7.41 12.00
C GLN A 141 -1.68 -8.72 11.20
N SER A 142 -2.86 -9.26 10.90
CA SER A 142 -3.03 -10.56 10.23
C SER A 142 -3.10 -10.47 8.71
N MET A 143 -3.59 -9.35 8.15
CA MET A 143 -3.86 -9.19 6.71
C MET A 143 -3.47 -7.82 6.16
N GLY A 144 -2.79 -6.96 6.92
CA GLY A 144 -2.35 -5.64 6.48
C GLY A 144 -1.26 -5.67 5.42
N ALA A 145 -0.85 -4.49 4.95
CA ALA A 145 0.16 -4.36 3.88
C ALA A 145 1.48 -5.11 4.13
N PRO A 146 2.06 -5.13 5.36
CA PRO A 146 3.26 -5.90 5.63
C PRO A 146 3.08 -7.41 5.39
N VAL A 147 1.91 -7.96 5.73
CA VAL A 147 1.59 -9.37 5.51
C VAL A 147 1.34 -9.65 4.03
N GLN A 148 0.58 -8.79 3.34
CA GLN A 148 0.34 -8.92 1.90
C GLN A 148 1.63 -8.85 1.08
N ARG A 149 2.55 -7.95 1.48
CA ARG A 149 3.93 -7.90 0.95
C ARG A 149 4.66 -9.20 1.25
N GLY A 150 4.68 -9.64 2.51
CA GLY A 150 5.34 -10.88 2.92
C GLY A 150 4.85 -12.11 2.13
N MET A 151 3.55 -12.23 1.90
CA MET A 151 2.94 -13.28 1.09
C MET A 151 3.37 -13.18 -0.37
N SER A 152 3.33 -11.98 -0.96
CA SER A 152 3.74 -11.76 -2.35
C SER A 152 5.21 -12.06 -2.56
N VAL A 153 6.08 -11.56 -1.68
CA VAL A 153 7.53 -11.84 -1.68
C VAL A 153 7.80 -13.33 -1.50
N SER A 154 7.11 -13.99 -0.57
CA SER A 154 7.29 -15.44 -0.33
C SER A 154 6.83 -16.27 -1.53
N LYS A 155 5.74 -15.88 -2.19
CA LYS A 155 5.25 -16.53 -3.41
C LYS A 155 6.27 -16.39 -4.55
N MET A 156 6.72 -15.16 -4.83
CA MET A 156 7.77 -14.90 -5.82
C MET A 156 9.04 -15.71 -5.52
N ALA A 157 9.50 -15.70 -4.26
CA ALA A 157 10.69 -16.42 -3.84
C ALA A 157 10.57 -17.93 -4.07
N ARG A 158 9.41 -18.51 -3.75
CA ARG A 158 9.13 -19.94 -3.96
C ARG A 158 9.12 -20.30 -5.44
N GLU A 159 8.44 -19.51 -6.27
CA GLU A 159 8.37 -19.72 -7.72
C GLU A 159 9.77 -19.66 -8.36
N VAL A 160 10.61 -18.69 -7.93
CA VAL A 160 12.00 -18.59 -8.38
C VAL A 160 12.86 -19.75 -7.87
N ALA A 161 12.72 -20.16 -6.62
CA ALA A 161 13.51 -21.26 -6.06
C ALA A 161 13.22 -22.61 -6.75
N GLN A 162 11.96 -22.84 -7.13
CA GLN A 162 11.50 -24.05 -7.80
C GLN A 162 11.81 -24.05 -9.30
N ALA A 163 11.97 -22.88 -9.93
CA ALA A 163 12.30 -22.78 -11.34
C ALA A 163 13.71 -23.31 -11.66
N ALA A 164 13.88 -23.79 -12.90
CA ALA A 164 15.17 -24.22 -13.42
C ALA A 164 16.17 -23.04 -13.44
N PRO A 165 17.48 -23.27 -13.21
CA PRO A 165 18.46 -22.18 -13.09
C PRO A 165 18.43 -21.16 -14.25
N GLY A 166 18.22 -21.62 -15.49
CA GLY A 166 18.12 -20.76 -16.67
C GLY A 166 16.85 -19.91 -16.77
N GLU A 167 15.79 -20.24 -16.02
CA GLU A 167 14.49 -19.55 -16.10
C GLU A 167 14.31 -18.50 -14.99
N ARG A 168 15.08 -18.60 -13.90
CA ARG A 168 14.97 -17.72 -12.72
C ARG A 168 15.10 -16.24 -13.06
N HIS A 169 16.07 -15.89 -13.91
CA HIS A 169 16.28 -14.50 -14.32
C HIS A 169 15.11 -13.94 -15.13
N ARG A 170 14.50 -14.78 -15.98
CA ARG A 170 13.32 -14.40 -16.78
C ARG A 170 12.10 -14.18 -15.88
N LEU A 171 11.90 -15.04 -14.88
CA LEU A 171 10.85 -14.92 -13.87
C LEU A 171 10.96 -13.61 -13.07
N LEU A 172 12.14 -13.30 -12.52
CA LEU A 172 12.38 -12.05 -11.79
C LEU A 172 12.11 -10.82 -12.68
N LYS A 173 12.52 -10.86 -13.95
CA LYS A 173 12.24 -9.78 -14.91
C LYS A 173 10.74 -9.62 -15.20
N ALA A 174 9.95 -10.69 -15.15
CA ALA A 174 8.51 -10.61 -15.35
C ALA A 174 7.82 -9.87 -14.20
N TYR A 175 8.19 -10.14 -12.94
CA TYR A 175 7.60 -9.48 -11.76
C TYR A 175 7.87 -7.98 -11.70
N ARG A 176 8.91 -7.46 -12.37
CA ARG A 176 9.17 -6.01 -12.49
C ARG A 176 8.01 -5.22 -13.09
N LYS A 177 7.09 -5.89 -13.78
CA LYS A 177 5.88 -5.27 -14.33
C LYS A 177 4.78 -5.05 -13.27
N GLU A 178 4.82 -5.82 -12.19
CA GLU A 178 3.71 -5.95 -11.23
C GLU A 178 4.10 -5.52 -9.81
N HIS A 179 5.40 -5.51 -9.49
CA HIS A 179 5.90 -5.28 -8.15
C HIS A 179 7.08 -4.28 -8.11
N PRO A 180 7.24 -3.52 -7.00
CA PRO A 180 8.40 -2.66 -6.79
C PRO A 180 9.72 -3.43 -6.79
N GLU A 181 10.82 -2.80 -7.27
CA GLU A 181 12.13 -3.45 -7.36
C GLU A 181 12.64 -3.98 -6.01
N HIS A 182 12.38 -3.27 -4.91
CA HIS A 182 12.81 -3.71 -3.58
C HIS A 182 12.08 -4.99 -3.12
N TRP A 183 10.83 -5.24 -3.56
CA TRP A 183 10.13 -6.51 -3.27
C TRP A 183 10.74 -7.67 -4.05
N ILE A 184 11.16 -7.42 -5.28
CA ILE A 184 11.79 -8.40 -6.15
C ILE A 184 13.18 -8.77 -5.61
N GLU A 185 13.91 -7.78 -5.09
CA GLU A 185 15.18 -7.98 -4.43
C GLU A 185 15.05 -8.83 -3.15
N ASP A 186 14.04 -8.53 -2.31
CA ASP A 186 13.73 -9.34 -1.13
C ASP A 186 13.37 -10.78 -1.52
N ALA A 187 12.58 -10.96 -2.58
CA ALA A 187 12.19 -12.27 -3.09
C ALA A 187 13.39 -13.05 -3.64
N ARG A 188 14.32 -12.38 -4.33
CA ARG A 188 15.55 -12.98 -4.84
C ARG A 188 16.41 -13.54 -3.70
N LYS A 189 16.68 -12.72 -2.68
CA LYS A 189 17.46 -13.13 -1.49
C LYS A 189 16.81 -14.30 -0.77
N ALA A 190 15.48 -14.26 -0.61
CA ALA A 190 14.73 -15.36 -0.01
C ALA A 190 14.81 -16.65 -0.84
N ALA A 191 14.71 -16.55 -2.18
CA ALA A 191 14.82 -17.69 -3.09
C ALA A 191 16.21 -18.34 -3.03
N GLU A 192 17.27 -17.53 -3.03
CA GLU A 192 18.66 -18.00 -2.90
C GLU A 192 18.83 -18.81 -1.60
N GLY A 193 18.38 -18.28 -0.47
CA GLY A 193 18.40 -19.01 0.80
C GLY A 193 17.58 -20.31 0.79
N MET A 194 16.47 -20.37 0.05
CA MET A 194 15.71 -21.61 -0.13
C MET A 194 16.47 -22.65 -0.96
N ILE A 195 17.11 -22.21 -2.05
CA ILE A 195 17.91 -23.06 -2.93
C ILE A 195 19.10 -23.64 -2.17
N GLU A 196 19.84 -22.80 -1.42
CA GLU A 196 20.98 -23.23 -0.61
C GLU A 196 20.56 -24.27 0.43
N ARG A 197 19.44 -24.05 1.14
CA ARG A 197 18.91 -25.03 2.11
C ARG A 197 18.51 -26.34 1.45
N ALA A 198 17.88 -26.29 0.26
CA ALA A 198 17.51 -27.49 -0.48
C ALA A 198 18.75 -28.27 -0.95
N GLN A 199 19.76 -27.58 -1.47
CA GLN A 199 21.04 -28.19 -1.88
C GLN A 199 21.79 -28.78 -0.69
N LYS A 200 21.80 -28.09 0.46
CA LYS A 200 22.39 -28.60 1.69
C LYS A 200 21.70 -29.89 2.14
N LYS A 201 20.36 -29.94 2.16
CA LYS A 201 19.59 -31.15 2.49
C LYS A 201 19.89 -32.32 1.55
N LEU A 202 20.03 -32.07 0.25
CA LEU A 202 20.38 -33.10 -0.74
C LEU A 202 21.81 -33.65 -0.53
N ARG A 203 22.73 -32.82 -0.04
CA ARG A 203 24.09 -33.25 0.31
C ARG A 203 24.13 -34.06 1.61
N GLU A 204 23.32 -33.68 2.59
CA GLU A 204 23.26 -34.33 3.90
C GLU A 204 22.45 -35.64 3.89
N ASN A 205 21.41 -35.72 3.05
CA ASN A 205 20.58 -36.91 2.84
C ASN A 205 20.39 -37.14 1.33
N PRO A 206 21.38 -37.70 0.63
CA PRO A 206 21.20 -38.11 -0.76
C PRO A 206 20.06 -39.15 -0.84
N PRO A 207 19.19 -39.09 -1.86
CA PRO A 207 18.16 -40.11 -2.04
C PRO A 207 18.82 -41.47 -2.20
N ASP A 208 18.42 -42.47 -1.40
CA ASP A 208 18.90 -43.84 -1.51
C ASP A 208 18.68 -44.33 -2.94
N SER A 209 19.77 -44.57 -3.67
CA SER A 209 19.75 -45.14 -5.01
C SER A 209 19.65 -46.65 -4.91
N ASP A 210 18.54 -47.18 -4.38
CA ASP A 210 18.26 -48.61 -4.36
C ASP A 210 17.03 -48.90 -5.24
N PHE A 211 17.28 -49.05 -6.54
CA PHE A 211 16.49 -49.93 -7.39
C PHE A 211 17.44 -50.75 -8.26
N ASP A 212 18.02 -51.78 -7.63
CA ASP A 212 18.76 -52.84 -8.32
C ASP A 212 17.72 -53.77 -9.00
N PHE A 213 17.31 -53.45 -10.23
CA PHE A 213 16.54 -54.37 -11.06
C PHE A 213 17.50 -55.43 -11.63
N ARG A 214 17.68 -56.52 -10.88
CA ARG A 214 18.26 -57.75 -11.44
C ARG A 214 17.17 -58.54 -12.14
N PHE A 215 17.27 -58.66 -13.46
CA PHE A 215 16.53 -59.63 -14.27
C PHE A 215 17.27 -60.96 -14.31
#